data_AF-A0A133XYR9-F1
#
_entry.id   AF-A0A133XYR9-F1
#
_cell.length_a   1.000
_cell.length_b   1.000
_cell.length_c   1.000
_cell.angle_alpha   90.00
_cell.angle_beta   90.00
_cell.angle_gamma   90.00
#
_symmetry.space_group_name_H-M   'P 1'
#
loop_
_entity.id
_entity.type
_entity.pdbx_description
1 polymer ?
#
loop_
_entity_poly.entity_id
_entity_poly.type
_entity_poly.pdbx_seq_one_letter_code
_entity_poly.pdbx_strand_id
1 'polypeptide(L)'
;MPEPENNLYTYLKTAFSEREWAYSYELTFNPKGAFIQWHGYIPLDSRSEDNQEVVKLSYGYITFIFAEKKSPWMPENTYVILPQKGKRGFEVSYVEAVLDQIHYQVNRAYFQVREKARGRGKLTEVKLSDADIQASLVNIKTANRFDDRELRIEE
;
A
#
# COMPACT_ATOMS: atom_id res chain seq x y z
N MET A 1 -14.60 -8.82 25.78
CA MET A 1 -13.91 -8.62 24.49
C MET A 1 -12.93 -7.50 24.70
N PRO A 2 -11.63 -7.64 24.37
CA PRO A 2 -10.74 -6.49 24.38
C PRO A 2 -11.22 -5.48 23.35
N GLU A 3 -11.21 -4.20 23.69
CA GLU A 3 -11.55 -3.13 22.73
C GLU A 3 -10.56 -3.22 21.55
N PRO A 4 -11.03 -3.11 20.30
CA PRO A 4 -10.12 -3.03 19.18
C PRO A 4 -9.32 -1.74 19.34
N GLU A 5 -8.02 -1.86 19.60
CA GLU A 5 -7.10 -0.73 19.67
C GLU A 5 -7.31 0.15 18.43
N ASN A 6 -7.61 1.43 18.63
CA ASN A 6 -7.75 2.42 17.56
C ASN A 6 -6.37 2.79 16.96
N ASN A 7 -5.50 1.80 16.81
CA ASN A 7 -4.13 1.94 16.35
C ASN A 7 -4.06 1.56 14.86
N LEU A 8 -3.64 2.52 14.04
CA LEU A 8 -3.52 2.34 12.59
C LEU A 8 -2.49 1.26 12.22
N TYR A 9 -1.40 1.12 12.97
CA TYR A 9 -0.38 0.10 12.68
C TYR A 9 -0.93 -1.31 12.89
N THR A 10 -1.59 -1.57 14.02
CA THR A 10 -2.23 -2.86 14.29
C THR A 10 -3.28 -3.17 13.24
N TYR A 11 -4.11 -2.19 12.88
CA TYR A 11 -5.10 -2.34 11.83
C TYR A 11 -4.48 -2.70 10.48
N LEU A 12 -3.50 -1.92 10.01
CA LEU A 12 -2.82 -2.14 8.74
C LEU A 12 -2.13 -3.51 8.73
N LYS A 13 -1.46 -3.90 9.83
CA LYS A 13 -0.79 -5.20 9.93
C LYS A 13 -1.75 -6.36 9.68
N THR A 14 -2.93 -6.33 10.30
CA THR A 14 -3.98 -7.33 10.08
C THR A 14 -4.49 -7.25 8.64
N ALA A 15 -4.90 -6.06 8.19
CA ALA A 15 -5.51 -5.85 6.89
C ALA A 15 -4.59 -6.21 5.70
N PHE A 16 -3.28 -5.98 5.82
CA PHE A 16 -2.27 -6.43 4.86
C PHE A 16 -2.07 -7.95 4.92
N SER A 17 -2.11 -8.58 6.10
CA SER A 17 -1.93 -10.03 6.23
C SER A 17 -3.08 -10.87 5.67
N GLU A 18 -4.31 -10.32 5.66
CA GLU A 18 -5.51 -11.00 5.17
C GLU A 18 -5.64 -10.95 3.63
N ARG A 19 -4.86 -10.11 2.96
CA ARG A 19 -4.85 -9.97 1.50
C ARG A 19 -3.75 -10.81 0.87
N GLU A 20 -4.04 -11.41 -0.28
CA GLU A 20 -3.02 -12.08 -1.08
C GLU A 20 -2.22 -11.05 -1.89
N TRP A 21 -0.90 -11.05 -1.76
CA TRP A 21 0.00 -10.11 -2.45
C TRP A 21 0.83 -10.83 -3.50
N ALA A 22 1.00 -10.19 -4.65
CA ALA A 22 1.81 -10.74 -5.75
C ALA A 22 3.31 -10.87 -5.41
N TYR A 23 3.80 -10.22 -4.34
CA TYR A 23 5.19 -10.24 -3.93
C TYR A 23 5.37 -9.88 -2.45
N SER A 24 6.57 -10.13 -1.92
CA SER A 24 6.94 -9.86 -0.54
C SER A 24 6.87 -8.37 -0.20
N TYR A 25 6.46 -8.07 1.02
CA TYR A 25 6.40 -6.72 1.55
C TYR A 25 6.82 -6.68 3.02
N GLU A 26 7.14 -5.49 3.49
CA GLU A 26 7.41 -5.18 4.88
C GLU A 26 6.51 -4.02 5.33
N LEU A 27 6.01 -4.11 6.57
CA LEU A 27 5.25 -3.04 7.22
C LEU A 27 5.99 -2.60 8.48
N THR A 28 6.50 -1.38 8.48
CA THR A 28 7.35 -0.84 9.55
C THR A 28 6.76 0.45 10.12
N PHE A 29 6.96 0.68 11.42
CA PHE A 29 6.64 1.94 12.07
C PHE A 29 7.92 2.75 12.28
N ASN A 30 7.91 4.02 11.88
CA ASN A 30 9.00 4.95 12.12
C ASN A 30 8.60 5.94 13.22
N PRO A 31 9.16 5.80 14.44
CA PRO A 31 8.80 6.68 15.56
C PRO A 31 9.31 8.11 15.39
N LYS A 32 10.48 8.32 14.77
CA LYS A 32 11.04 9.66 14.56
C LYS A 32 10.16 10.51 13.65
N GLY A 33 9.57 9.87 12.64
CA GLY A 33 8.70 10.52 11.68
C GLY A 33 7.21 10.42 12.01
N ALA A 34 6.83 9.62 13.00
CA ALA A 34 5.45 9.24 13.31
C ALA A 34 4.67 8.79 12.07
N PHE A 35 5.21 7.81 11.35
CA PHE A 35 4.56 7.25 10.16
C PHE A 35 4.74 5.74 10.05
N ILE A 36 3.82 5.11 9.33
CA ILE A 36 3.85 3.68 9.02
C ILE A 36 4.22 3.55 7.55
N GLN A 37 5.24 2.75 7.27
CA GLN A 37 5.74 2.49 5.93
C GLN A 37 5.40 1.08 5.51
N TRP A 38 4.64 0.96 4.43
CA TRP A 38 4.54 -0.27 3.65
C TRP A 38 5.56 -0.22 2.52
N HIS A 39 6.39 -1.24 2.40
CA HIS A 39 7.43 -1.35 1.39
C HIS A 39 7.34 -2.70 0.68
N GLY A 40 7.07 -2.69 -0.62
CA GLY A 40 6.89 -3.89 -1.43
C GLY A 40 8.04 -4.10 -2.41
N TYR A 41 8.47 -5.35 -2.55
CA TYR A 41 9.61 -5.76 -3.37
C TYR A 41 9.15 -6.48 -4.65
N ILE A 42 9.24 -5.82 -5.81
CA ILE A 42 8.83 -6.41 -7.09
C ILE A 42 10.02 -7.10 -7.75
N PRO A 43 10.00 -8.42 -7.97
CA PRO A 43 11.05 -9.10 -8.73
C PRO A 43 11.01 -8.64 -10.19
N LEU A 44 12.16 -8.18 -10.72
CA LEU A 44 12.30 -7.69 -12.09
C LEU A 44 12.76 -8.77 -13.07
N ASP A 45 13.25 -9.90 -12.58
CA ASP A 45 13.82 -10.93 -13.44
C ASP A 45 12.75 -11.79 -14.10
N SER A 46 12.85 -11.97 -15.40
CA SER A 46 12.16 -13.04 -16.11
C SER A 46 12.90 -14.35 -15.86
N ARG A 47 12.22 -15.32 -15.26
CA ARG A 47 12.62 -16.72 -15.44
C ARG A 47 12.51 -17.01 -16.93
N SER A 48 13.63 -17.20 -17.63
CA SER A 48 13.60 -17.92 -18.90
C SER A 48 13.21 -19.35 -18.59
N GLU A 49 12.17 -19.88 -19.23
CA GLU A 49 11.71 -21.26 -19.03
C GLU A 49 12.82 -22.30 -19.35
N ASP A 50 13.88 -21.89 -20.05
CA ASP A 50 14.99 -22.76 -20.49
C ASP A 50 16.29 -22.69 -19.68
N ASN A 51 16.43 -21.84 -18.66
CA ASN A 51 17.67 -21.75 -17.87
C ASN A 51 17.39 -21.64 -16.36
N GLN A 52 17.82 -22.67 -15.63
CA GLN A 52 17.68 -22.79 -14.16
C GLN A 52 18.65 -21.91 -13.36
N GLU A 53 19.50 -21.11 -14.01
CA GLU A 53 20.42 -20.21 -13.31
C GLU A 53 19.79 -18.81 -13.14
N VAL A 54 19.43 -18.49 -11.89
CA VAL A 54 19.09 -17.13 -11.48
C VAL A 54 20.40 -16.35 -11.36
N VAL A 55 20.82 -15.67 -12.43
CA VAL A 55 22.15 -15.03 -12.48
C VAL A 55 22.22 -13.73 -11.65
N LYS A 56 21.10 -13.06 -11.35
CA LYS A 56 21.03 -11.94 -10.40
C LYS A 56 19.59 -11.62 -10.06
N LEU A 57 19.22 -11.61 -8.77
CA LEU A 57 17.91 -11.11 -8.35
C LEU A 57 17.91 -9.59 -8.35
N SER A 58 17.15 -8.97 -9.24
CA SER A 58 16.94 -7.52 -9.29
C SER A 58 15.53 -7.19 -8.83
N TYR A 59 15.38 -6.25 -7.90
CA TYR A 59 14.08 -5.84 -7.37
C TYR A 59 13.80 -4.37 -7.67
N GLY A 60 12.59 -4.09 -8.14
CA GLY A 60 11.98 -2.78 -8.03
C GLY A 60 11.31 -2.65 -6.67
N TYR A 61 11.10 -1.43 -6.21
CA TYR A 61 10.43 -1.18 -4.94
C TYR A 61 9.29 -0.18 -5.10
N ILE A 62 8.23 -0.36 -4.29
CA ILE A 62 7.14 0.59 -4.15
C ILE A 62 6.94 0.84 -2.66
N THR A 63 6.84 2.11 -2.29
CA THR A 63 6.68 2.51 -0.88
C THR A 63 5.45 3.39 -0.72
N PHE A 64 4.59 3.00 0.22
CA PHE A 64 3.45 3.79 0.68
C PHE A 64 3.66 4.18 2.14
N ILE A 65 3.41 5.44 2.48
CA ILE A 65 3.58 5.98 3.82
C ILE A 65 2.23 6.45 4.33
N PHE A 66 1.75 5.86 5.41
CA PHE A 66 0.60 6.35 6.16
C PHE A 66 1.09 7.27 7.26
N ALA A 67 0.65 8.52 7.24
CA ALA A 67 1.06 9.53 8.22
C ALA A 67 -0.07 10.52 8.50
N GLU A 68 -0.18 11.01 9.73
CA GLU A 68 -1.17 12.06 10.04
C GLU A 68 -0.75 13.44 9.50
N LYS A 69 0.54 13.62 9.20
CA LYS A 69 1.13 14.82 8.61
C LYS A 69 2.41 14.47 7.85
N LYS A 70 2.82 15.31 6.91
CA LYS A 70 4.13 15.17 6.24
C LYS A 70 5.27 15.36 7.25
N SER A 71 6.33 14.57 7.12
CA SER A 71 7.50 14.56 8.00
C SER A 71 8.78 14.63 7.16
N PRO A 72 9.82 15.39 7.59
CA PRO A 72 11.10 15.43 6.88
C PRO A 72 11.86 14.10 6.93
N TRP A 73 11.45 13.17 7.79
CA TRP A 73 12.04 11.83 7.90
C TRP A 73 11.47 10.82 6.89
N MET A 74 10.51 11.24 6.06
CA MET A 74 9.92 10.37 5.04
C MET A 74 10.92 10.19 3.88
N PRO A 75 11.13 8.95 3.40
CA PRO A 75 11.94 8.72 2.21
C PRO A 75 11.43 9.48 0.98
N GLU A 76 12.35 9.91 0.13
CA GLU A 76 12.03 10.49 -1.18
C GLU A 76 11.41 9.42 -2.10
N ASN A 77 10.64 9.86 -3.11
CA ASN A 77 9.95 8.98 -4.07
C ASN A 77 8.93 8.01 -3.43
N THR A 78 8.23 8.47 -2.40
CA THR A 78 7.19 7.69 -1.70
C THR A 78 5.81 8.32 -1.89
N TYR A 79 4.77 7.50 -1.79
CA TYR A 79 3.39 7.98 -1.77
C TYR A 79 2.94 8.20 -0.34
N VAL A 80 2.77 9.46 0.05
CA VAL A 80 2.29 9.84 1.38
C VAL A 80 0.76 9.90 1.37
N ILE A 81 0.16 9.04 2.18
CA ILE A 81 -1.27 8.93 2.42
C ILE A 81 -1.57 9.64 3.73
N LEU A 82 -2.44 10.64 3.66
CA LEU A 82 -2.86 11.47 4.80
C LEU A 82 -4.33 11.20 5.13
N PRO A 83 -4.78 11.53 6.35
CA PRO A 83 -6.20 11.58 6.70
C PRO A 83 -7.03 12.40 5.70
N GLN A 84 -8.31 12.07 5.58
CA GLN A 84 -9.25 12.89 4.82
C GLN A 84 -9.33 14.32 5.38
N LYS A 85 -9.57 15.29 4.50
CA LYS A 85 -9.62 16.71 4.88
C LYS A 85 -10.62 16.94 6.02
N GLY A 86 -10.15 17.56 7.10
CA GLY A 86 -10.96 17.87 8.28
C GLY A 86 -11.00 16.75 9.34
N LYS A 87 -10.37 15.59 9.07
CA LYS A 87 -10.18 14.53 10.06
C LYS A 87 -8.80 14.62 10.67
N ARG A 88 -8.69 14.25 11.94
CA ARG A 88 -7.39 14.25 12.65
C ARG A 88 -6.66 12.94 12.43
N GLY A 89 -7.36 11.85 12.14
CA GLY A 89 -6.86 10.49 11.96
C GLY A 89 -7.57 9.78 10.80
N PHE A 90 -7.32 8.50 10.65
CA PHE A 90 -7.76 7.70 9.50
C PHE A 90 -9.06 6.97 9.78
N GLU A 91 -10.14 7.35 9.10
CA GLU A 91 -11.37 6.55 9.12
C GLU A 91 -11.09 5.15 8.54
N VAL A 92 -11.56 4.10 9.22
CA VAL A 92 -11.38 2.70 8.77
C VAL A 92 -11.83 2.53 7.31
N SER A 93 -13.01 3.04 6.96
CA SER A 93 -13.52 2.96 5.57
C SER A 93 -12.61 3.63 4.53
N TYR A 94 -11.91 4.71 4.90
CA TYR A 94 -10.92 5.35 4.03
C TYR A 94 -9.65 4.53 3.91
N VAL A 95 -9.19 3.93 5.01
CA VAL A 95 -8.04 3.01 4.98
C VAL A 95 -8.33 1.83 4.07
N GLU A 96 -9.52 1.21 4.16
CA GLU A 96 -9.94 0.14 3.26
C GLU A 96 -9.94 0.58 1.79
N ALA A 97 -10.51 1.75 1.48
CA ALA A 97 -10.50 2.30 0.12
C ALA A 97 -9.07 2.49 -0.43
N VAL A 98 -8.15 2.96 0.42
CA VAL A 98 -6.73 3.12 0.07
C VAL A 98 -6.07 1.75 -0.11
N LEU A 99 -6.34 0.77 0.75
CA LEU A 99 -5.76 -0.57 0.66
C LEU A 99 -6.16 -1.27 -0.64
N ASP A 100 -7.41 -1.12 -1.07
CA ASP A 100 -7.89 -1.66 -2.35
C ASP A 100 -7.14 -1.03 -3.54
N GLN A 101 -6.88 0.28 -3.47
CA GLN A 101 -6.11 0.96 -4.50
C GLN A 101 -4.63 0.58 -4.48
N ILE A 102 -4.02 0.44 -3.30
CA ILE A 102 -2.66 -0.08 -3.16
C ILE A 102 -2.57 -1.46 -3.80
N HIS A 103 -3.48 -2.36 -3.44
CA HIS A 103 -3.51 -3.73 -3.96
C HIS A 103 -3.65 -3.75 -5.49
N TYR A 104 -4.57 -2.95 -6.04
CA TYR A 104 -4.75 -2.83 -7.48
C TYR A 104 -3.48 -2.34 -8.19
N GLN A 105 -2.85 -1.27 -7.69
CA GLN A 105 -1.65 -0.70 -8.33
C GLN A 105 -0.44 -1.63 -8.19
N VAL A 106 -0.28 -2.29 -7.05
CA VAL A 106 0.76 -3.29 -6.79
C VAL A 106 0.65 -4.44 -7.80
N ASN A 107 -0.55 -5.00 -7.98
CA ASN A 107 -0.78 -6.07 -8.94
C ASN A 107 -0.57 -5.62 -10.39
N ARG A 108 -1.06 -4.42 -10.73
CA ARG A 108 -0.83 -3.83 -12.06
C ARG A 108 0.66 -3.64 -12.33
N ALA A 109 1.43 -3.11 -11.39
CA ALA A 109 2.86 -2.92 -11.52
C ALA A 109 3.58 -4.25 -11.76
N TYR A 110 3.19 -5.29 -11.02
CA TYR A 110 3.70 -6.65 -11.22
C TYR A 110 3.45 -7.17 -12.66
N PHE A 111 2.23 -7.04 -13.18
CA PHE A 111 1.94 -7.43 -14.56
C PHE A 111 2.73 -6.62 -15.58
N GLN A 112 2.91 -5.31 -15.36
CA GLN A 112 3.70 -4.47 -16.26
C GLN A 112 5.17 -4.85 -16.29
N VAL A 113 5.76 -5.17 -15.14
CA VAL A 113 7.14 -5.66 -15.06
C VAL A 113 7.30 -6.98 -15.80
N ARG A 114 6.38 -7.93 -15.62
CA ARG A 114 6.43 -9.22 -16.33
C ARG A 114 6.27 -9.09 -17.83
N GLU A 115 5.33 -8.28 -18.29
CA GLU A 115 5.18 -8.02 -19.73
C GLU A 115 6.44 -7.36 -20.29
N LYS A 116 7.01 -6.38 -19.56
CA LYS A 116 8.24 -5.71 -19.99
C LYS A 116 9.41 -6.69 -20.10
N ALA A 117 9.55 -7.60 -19.16
CA ALA A 117 10.58 -8.64 -19.17
C ALA A 117 10.41 -9.64 -20.33
N ARG A 118 9.18 -9.80 -20.85
CA ARG A 118 8.87 -10.56 -22.08
C ARG A 118 9.04 -9.74 -23.37
N GLY A 119 9.59 -8.52 -23.28
CA GLY A 119 9.74 -7.61 -24.42
C GLY A 119 8.42 -6.95 -24.86
N ARG A 120 7.35 -7.04 -24.07
CA ARG A 120 6.02 -6.49 -24.37
C ARG A 120 5.69 -5.34 -23.41
N GLY A 121 4.97 -4.32 -23.89
CA GLY A 121 4.46 -3.25 -23.01
C GLY A 121 5.49 -2.22 -22.50
N LYS A 122 5.00 -1.32 -21.64
CA LYS A 122 5.75 -0.19 -21.06
C LYS A 122 5.50 -0.14 -19.55
N LEU A 123 6.53 0.24 -18.80
CA LEU A 123 6.39 0.56 -17.38
C LEU A 123 5.71 1.92 -17.27
N THR A 124 4.65 1.99 -16.48
CA THR A 124 4.02 3.27 -16.11
C THR A 124 4.23 3.52 -14.64
N GLU A 125 4.33 4.79 -14.28
CA GLU A 125 4.39 5.20 -12.87
C GLU A 125 3.14 4.70 -12.13
N VAL A 126 3.36 4.09 -10.97
CA VAL A 126 2.30 3.67 -10.05
C VAL A 126 1.76 4.92 -9.39
N LYS A 127 0.47 5.22 -9.53
CA LYS A 127 -0.14 6.40 -8.87
C LYS A 127 -1.38 5.97 -8.11
N LEU A 128 -1.50 6.45 -6.87
CA LEU A 128 -2.77 6.46 -6.16
C LEU A 128 -3.54 7.69 -6.64
N SER A 129 -4.71 7.47 -7.22
CA SER A 129 -5.61 8.52 -7.68
C SER A 129 -6.62 8.82 -6.57
N ASP A 130 -6.69 10.09 -6.14
CA ASP A 130 -7.71 10.53 -5.18
C ASP A 130 -9.12 10.21 -5.69
N ALA A 131 -9.36 10.33 -7.00
CA ALA A 131 -10.65 10.00 -7.60
C ALA A 131 -10.98 8.50 -7.46
N ASP A 132 -10.00 7.62 -7.64
CA ASP A 132 -10.21 6.18 -7.53
C ASP A 132 -10.37 5.75 -6.06
N ILE A 133 -9.68 6.41 -5.14
CA ILE A 133 -9.88 6.22 -3.69
C ILE A 133 -11.30 6.66 -3.30
N GLN A 134 -11.75 7.82 -3.77
CA GLN A 134 -13.11 8.31 -3.49
C GLN A 134 -14.18 7.39 -4.09
N ALA A 135 -13.97 6.88 -5.31
CA ALA A 135 -14.87 5.91 -5.92
C ALA A 135 -14.96 4.61 -5.12
N SER A 136 -13.80 4.09 -4.65
CA SER A 136 -13.77 2.91 -3.77
C SER A 136 -14.48 3.17 -2.44
N LEU A 137 -14.27 4.34 -1.84
CA LEU A 137 -14.93 4.74 -0.61
C LEU A 137 -16.45 4.81 -0.75
N VAL A 138 -16.96 5.31 -1.88
CA VAL A 138 -18.40 5.30 -2.18
C VAL A 138 -18.94 3.86 -2.23
N ASN A 139 -18.22 2.94 -2.89
CA ASN A 139 -18.61 1.53 -2.96
C ASN A 139 -18.63 0.84 -1.59
N ILE A 140 -17.65 1.13 -0.73
CA ILE A 140 -17.60 0.59 0.64
C ILE A 140 -18.78 1.11 1.46
N LYS A 141 -19.09 2.41 1.34
CA LYS A 141 -20.21 3.05 2.04
C LYS A 141 -21.57 2.50 1.59
N THR A 142 -21.77 2.26 0.30
CA THR A 142 -23.03 1.71 -0.22
C THR A 142 -23.22 0.22 0.10
N ALA A 143 -22.14 -0.52 0.36
CA ALA A 143 -22.17 -1.94 0.72
C ALA A 143 -22.53 -2.23 2.20
N ASN A 144 -22.93 -1.24 3.01
CA ASN A 144 -23.20 -1.36 4.46
C ASN A 144 -22.03 -1.97 5.28
N ARG A 145 -20.80 -1.94 4.77
CA ARG A 145 -19.56 -2.32 5.49
C ARG A 145 -18.86 -1.09 6.05
N PHE A 146 -19.66 -0.17 6.58
CA PHE A 146 -19.18 1.14 6.97
C PHE A 146 -18.72 1.12 8.42
N ASP A 147 -17.42 1.31 8.61
CA ASP A 147 -16.81 1.50 9.92
C ASP A 147 -16.23 2.93 9.98
N ASP A 148 -16.81 3.71 10.89
CA ASP A 148 -16.51 5.13 11.13
C ASP A 148 -15.43 5.35 12.19
N ARG A 149 -14.88 4.28 12.75
CA ARG A 149 -13.82 4.42 13.76
C ARG A 149 -12.64 5.17 13.15
N GLU A 150 -12.13 6.13 13.91
CA GLU A 150 -10.94 6.89 13.56
C GLU A 150 -9.72 6.19 14.16
N LEU A 151 -8.85 5.69 13.29
CA LEU A 151 -7.57 5.09 13.63
C LEU A 151 -6.50 6.18 13.75
N ARG A 152 -5.64 6.03 14.74
CA ARG A 152 -4.57 6.98 15.08
C ARG A 152 -3.22 6.32 14.90
N ILE A 153 -2.21 7.12 14.58
CA ILE A 153 -0.82 6.66 14.70
C ILE A 153 -0.39 6.97 16.13
N GLU A 154 -0.63 5.99 17.01
CA GLU A 154 -0.22 6.04 18.41
C GLU A 154 1.12 5.29 18.58
N GLU A 155 1.99 5.83 19.44
CA GLU A 155 3.28 5.22 19.82
C GLU A 155 3.11 3.89 20.57
#